data_AF-A0A938AWN6-F1
#
_entry.id   AF-A0A938AWN6-F1
#
_cell.length_a   1.000
_cell.length_b   1.000
_cell.length_c   1.000
_cell.angle_alpha   90.00
_cell.angle_beta   90.00
_cell.angle_gamma   90.00
#
_symmetry.space_group_name_H-M   'P 1'
#
loop_
_entity.id
_entity.type
_entity.pdbx_description
1 polymer ?
#
loop_
_entity_poly.entity_id
_entity_poly.type
_entity_poly.pdbx_seq_one_letter_code
_entity_poly.pdbx_strand_id
1 'polypeptide(L)'
;MNSAVYEDKPYYDVWMKSLMALPALFAVVGAGYMVGKDIEGAITLLAVAVLVAATYWAVFPRKYSIHSTGMKITLGGPFSFNVPFERVESAINPEGATI
;
A
#
# COMPACT_ATOMS: atom_id res chain seq x y z
N MET A 1 25.79 3.69 8.07
CA MET A 1 24.32 3.70 8.21
C MET A 1 23.83 5.07 7.74
N ASN A 2 23.17 5.15 6.57
CA ASN A 2 22.56 6.40 6.13
C ASN A 2 21.24 6.56 6.90
N SER A 3 21.27 7.33 7.98
CA SER A 3 20.07 7.67 8.75
C SER A 3 19.04 8.34 7.85
N ALA A 4 17.76 7.99 8.04
CA ALA A 4 16.68 8.72 7.38
C ALA A 4 16.64 10.14 7.96
N VAL A 5 16.70 11.13 7.07
CA VAL A 5 16.61 12.57 7.41
C VAL A 5 15.16 12.94 7.67
N TYR A 6 14.25 12.34 6.92
CA TYR A 6 12.82 12.55 7.06
C TYR A 6 12.06 11.26 6.75
N GLU A 7 10.96 11.04 7.46
CA GLU A 7 10.09 9.89 7.27
C GLU A 7 8.64 10.34 7.26
N ASP A 8 7.89 9.87 6.28
CA ASP A 8 6.47 10.16 6.16
C ASP A 8 5.66 8.90 5.82
N LYS A 9 4.37 8.95 6.14
CA LYS A 9 3.42 7.90 5.81
C LYS A 9 2.59 8.32 4.60
N PRO A 10 2.29 7.40 3.67
CA PRO A 10 1.41 7.69 2.56
C PRO A 10 0.04 8.16 3.06
N TYR A 11 -0.37 9.32 2.57
CA TYR A 11 -1.72 9.81 2.75
C TYR A 11 -2.64 9.11 1.74
N TYR A 12 -3.60 8.35 2.26
CA TYR A 12 -4.65 7.75 1.46
C TYR A 12 -5.95 8.51 1.68
N ASP A 13 -6.52 9.00 0.58
CA ASP A 13 -7.82 9.63 0.56
C ASP A 13 -8.93 8.61 0.84
N VAL A 14 -10.16 9.09 0.97
CA VAL A 14 -11.32 8.24 1.28
C VAL A 14 -11.54 7.20 0.17
N TRP A 15 -11.38 7.58 -1.10
CA TRP A 15 -11.56 6.67 -2.22
C TRP A 15 -10.55 5.53 -2.23
N MET A 16 -9.27 5.83 -2.00
CA MET A 16 -8.25 4.79 -1.91
C MET A 16 -8.48 3.88 -0.70
N LYS A 17 -8.89 4.43 0.45
CA LYS A 17 -9.24 3.62 1.62
C LYS A 17 -10.42 2.69 1.35
N SER A 18 -11.44 3.15 0.60
CA SER A 18 -12.55 2.31 0.17
C SER A 18 -12.09 1.18 -0.75
N LEU A 19 -11.19 1.47 -1.70
CA LEU A 19 -10.61 0.46 -2.56
C LEU A 19 -9.83 -0.59 -1.75
N MET A 20 -9.03 -0.15 -0.77
CA MET A 20 -8.27 -1.02 0.12
C MET A 20 -9.15 -1.93 1.01
N ALA A 21 -10.44 -1.64 1.14
CA ALA A 21 -11.39 -2.45 1.89
C ALA A 21 -11.97 -3.64 1.08
N LEU A 22 -11.69 -3.73 -0.23
CA LEU A 22 -12.18 -4.82 -1.08
C LEU A 22 -11.90 -6.24 -0.56
N PRO A 23 -10.71 -6.56 -0.01
CA PRO A 23 -10.48 -7.88 0.58
C PRO A 23 -11.46 -8.21 1.71
N ALA A 24 -11.79 -7.22 2.56
CA ALA A 24 -12.75 -7.42 3.64
C ALA A 24 -14.16 -7.66 3.08
N LEU A 25 -14.54 -6.94 2.03
CA LEU A 25 -15.81 -7.15 1.33
C LEU A 25 -15.90 -8.59 0.80
N PHE A 26 -14.88 -9.08 0.08
CA PHE A 26 -14.88 -10.46 -0.43
C PHE A 26 -14.95 -11.49 0.68
N ALA A 27 -14.28 -11.25 1.81
CA ALA A 27 -14.37 -12.13 2.97
C ALA A 27 -15.78 -12.18 3.58
N VAL A 28 -16.44 -11.01 3.70
CA VAL A 28 -17.82 -10.92 4.21
C VAL A 28 -18.81 -11.59 3.26
N VAL A 29 -18.69 -11.37 1.95
CA VAL A 29 -19.56 -12.01 0.96
C VAL A 29 -19.31 -13.52 0.96
N GLY A 30 -18.06 -13.97 1.00
CA GLY A 30 -17.70 -15.39 1.10
C GLY A 30 -18.28 -16.06 2.35
N ALA A 31 -18.26 -15.38 3.50
CA ALA A 31 -18.93 -15.86 4.71
C ALA A 31 -20.46 -16.00 4.51
N GLY A 32 -21.10 -15.09 3.77
CA GLY A 32 -22.51 -15.20 3.40
C GLY A 32 -22.82 -16.44 2.55
N TYR A 33 -21.96 -16.76 1.58
CA TYR A 33 -22.08 -17.98 0.76
C TYR A 33 -21.98 -19.26 1.61
N MET A 34 -21.13 -19.25 2.64
CA MET A 34 -20.99 -20.37 3.58
C MET A 34 -22.30 -20.62 4.36
N VAL A 35 -23.00 -19.55 4.77
CA VAL A 35 -24.33 -19.66 5.41
C VAL A 35 -25.37 -20.19 4.43
N GLY A 36 -25.28 -19.80 3.16
CA GLY A 36 -26.10 -20.32 2.06
C GLY A 36 -25.79 -21.76 1.65
N LYS A 37 -24.82 -22.42 2.30
CA LYS A 37 -24.30 -23.77 1.98
C LYS A 37 -23.63 -23.89 0.60
N ASP A 38 -23.30 -22.76 -0.03
CA ASP A 38 -22.44 -22.74 -1.21
C ASP A 38 -20.97 -22.67 -0.78
N ILE A 39 -20.40 -23.84 -0.52
CA ILE A 39 -19.04 -23.99 -0.01
C ILE A 39 -18.01 -23.62 -1.08
N GLU A 40 -18.26 -23.95 -2.35
CA GLU A 40 -17.33 -23.67 -3.44
C GLU A 40 -17.23 -22.15 -3.69
N GLY A 41 -18.37 -21.46 -3.72
CA GLY A 41 -18.40 -20.00 -3.81
C GLY A 41 -17.74 -19.33 -2.61
N ALA A 42 -17.96 -19.83 -1.39
CA ALA A 42 -17.34 -19.33 -0.18
C ALA A 42 -15.80 -19.45 -0.21
N ILE A 43 -15.28 -20.63 -0.57
CA ILE A 43 -13.84 -20.89 -0.67
C ILE A 43 -13.22 -19.99 -1.76
N THR A 44 -13.88 -19.88 -2.91
CA THR A 44 -13.41 -19.05 -4.02
C THR A 44 -13.27 -17.59 -3.59
N LEU A 45 -14.30 -17.03 -2.95
CA LEU A 45 -14.27 -15.64 -2.48
C LEU A 45 -13.24 -15.39 -1.37
N LEU A 46 -13.06 -16.35 -0.46
CA LEU A 46 -12.02 -16.25 0.57
C LEU A 46 -10.61 -16.32 -0.04
N ALA A 47 -10.38 -17.21 -1.00
CA ALA A 47 -9.10 -17.28 -1.71
C ALA A 47 -8.80 -15.98 -2.46
N VAL A 48 -9.79 -15.40 -3.14
CA VAL A 48 -9.68 -14.10 -3.80
C VAL A 48 -9.40 -12.99 -2.78
N ALA A 49 -10.09 -12.97 -1.64
CA ALA A 49 -9.85 -11.99 -0.58
C ALA A 49 -8.39 -12.01 -0.10
N VAL A 50 -7.86 -13.21 0.16
CA VAL A 50 -6.47 -13.39 0.58
C VAL A 50 -5.50 -12.93 -0.52
N LEU A 51 -5.75 -13.30 -1.77
CA LEU A 51 -4.89 -12.93 -2.89
C LEU A 51 -4.85 -11.41 -3.07
N VAL A 52 -6.01 -10.74 -3.10
CA VAL A 52 -6.09 -9.27 -3.24
C VAL A 52 -5.43 -8.59 -2.05
N ALA A 53 -5.65 -9.07 -0.82
CA ALA A 53 -4.97 -8.53 0.36
C ALA A 53 -3.45 -8.67 0.26
N ALA A 54 -2.94 -9.81 -0.21
CA ALA A 54 -1.51 -10.04 -0.40
C ALA A 54 -0.94 -9.12 -1.50
N THR A 55 -1.64 -8.94 -2.61
CA THR A 55 -1.25 -8.00 -3.67
C THR A 55 -1.20 -6.57 -3.13
N TYR A 56 -2.22 -6.15 -2.38
CA TYR A 56 -2.27 -4.82 -1.80
C TYR A 56 -1.14 -4.62 -0.79
N TRP A 57 -0.88 -5.62 0.04
CA TRP A 57 0.24 -5.62 0.95
C TRP A 57 1.58 -5.43 0.21
N ALA A 58 1.79 -6.12 -0.91
CA ALA A 58 3.03 -6.07 -1.68
C ALA A 58 3.20 -4.77 -2.50
N VAL A 59 2.12 -4.19 -3.03
CA VAL A 59 2.18 -3.08 -3.99
C VAL A 59 2.00 -1.72 -3.34
N PHE A 60 1.14 -1.60 -2.32
CA PHE A 60 0.87 -0.28 -1.73
C PHE A 60 2.05 0.22 -0.88
N PRO A 61 2.47 1.48 -1.08
CA PRO A 61 3.45 2.11 -0.22
C PRO A 61 3.02 2.10 1.25
N ARG A 62 3.98 1.89 2.14
CA ARG A 62 3.76 1.93 3.59
C ARG A 62 4.51 3.06 4.26
N LYS A 63 5.64 3.46 3.66
CA LYS A 63 6.52 4.49 4.22
C LYS A 63 7.34 5.12 3.11
N TYR A 64 7.46 6.43 3.18
CA TYR A 64 8.43 7.21 2.41
C TYR A 64 9.54 7.65 3.37
N SER A 65 10.80 7.36 3.04
CA SER A 65 11.95 7.84 3.81
C SER A 65 12.92 8.58 2.90
N ILE A 66 13.31 9.77 3.30
CA ILE A 66 14.31 10.58 2.62
C ILE A 66 15.65 10.34 3.29
N HIS A 67 16.64 9.95 2.52
CA HIS A 67 18.03 9.79 2.92
C HIS A 67 18.88 10.90 2.28
N SER A 68 20.13 11.04 2.75
CA SER A 68 21.06 12.05 2.21
C SER A 68 21.32 11.94 0.71
N THR A 69 21.18 10.74 0.13
CA THR A 69 21.51 10.45 -1.26
C THR A 69 20.29 10.15 -2.14
N GLY A 70 19.10 10.08 -1.57
CA GLY A 70 17.90 9.69 -2.32
C GLY A 70 16.67 9.41 -1.46
N MET A 71 15.58 9.07 -2.12
CA MET A 71 14.32 8.69 -1.49
C MET A 71 14.14 7.17 -1.56
N LYS A 72 13.71 6.57 -0.44
CA LYS A 72 13.32 5.17 -0.37
C LYS A 72 11.81 5.07 -0.13
N ILE A 73 11.13 4.35 -1.01
CA ILE A 73 9.72 3.99 -0.89
C ILE A 73 9.67 2.55 -0.38
N THR A 74 9.17 2.36 0.83
CA THR A 74 9.01 1.02 1.42
C THR A 74 7.59 0.54 1.21
N LEU A 75 7.45 -0.66 0.64
CA LEU A 75 6.16 -1.33 0.43
C LEU A 75 5.94 -2.37 1.55
N GLY A 76 5.09 -3.38 1.36
CA GLY A 76 4.99 -4.50 2.29
C GLY A 76 6.15 -5.49 2.19
N GLY A 77 6.61 -5.98 3.33
CA GLY A 77 7.63 -7.03 3.38
C GLY A 77 9.01 -6.56 2.93
N PRO A 78 9.76 -7.38 2.15
CA PRO A 78 11.12 -7.04 1.71
C PRO A 78 11.14 -6.06 0.52
N PHE A 79 9.98 -5.68 -0.02
CA PHE A 79 9.91 -4.83 -1.20
C PHE A 79 10.14 -3.36 -0.84
N SER A 80 11.11 -2.74 -1.52
CA SER A 80 11.32 -1.31 -1.46
C SER A 80 11.91 -0.81 -2.77
N PHE A 81 11.56 0.41 -3.14
CA PHE A 81 12.16 1.13 -4.26
C PHE A 81 13.10 2.20 -3.71
N ASN A 82 14.29 2.30 -4.29
CA ASN A 82 15.25 3.36 -3.97
C ASN A 82 15.43 4.24 -5.21
N VAL A 83 15.14 5.52 -5.05
CA VAL A 83 15.24 6.53 -6.10
C VAL A 83 16.37 7.50 -5.71
N PRO A 84 17.55 7.42 -6.35
CA PRO A 84 18.64 8.35 -6.08
C PRO A 84 18.28 9.76 -6.58
N PHE A 85 18.70 10.79 -5.86
CA PHE A 85 18.39 12.19 -6.24
C PHE A 85 19.02 12.60 -7.57
N GLU A 86 20.12 11.97 -7.97
CA GLU A 86 20.74 12.18 -9.29
C GLU A 86 19.79 11.87 -10.46
N ARG A 87 18.76 11.04 -10.24
CA ARG A 87 17.75 10.70 -11.25
C ARG A 87 16.48 11.54 -11.15
N VAL A 88 16.39 12.47 -10.20
CA VAL A 88 15.24 13.34 -10.02
C VAL A 88 15.47 14.62 -10.81
N GLU A 89 14.78 14.75 -11.95
CA GLU A 89 14.93 15.90 -12.86
C GLU A 89 14.31 17.19 -12.29
N SER A 90 13.19 17.08 -11.58
CA SER A 90 12.52 18.21 -10.95
C SER A 90 11.74 17.81 -9.71
N ALA A 91 11.58 18.74 -8.77
CA ALA A 91 10.72 18.62 -7.60
C ALA A 91 9.88 19.89 -7.49
N ILE A 92 8.59 19.73 -7.18
CA ILE A 92 7.68 20.85 -6.97
C ILE A 92 7.93 21.38 -5.55
N ASN A 93 8.20 22.68 -5.42
CA ASN A 93 8.27 23.31 -4.10
C ASN A 93 6.89 23.21 -3.44
N PRO A 94 6.77 22.58 -2.25
CA PRO A 94 5.50 22.54 -1.56
C PRO A 94 5.12 23.97 -1.15
N GLU A 95 3.89 24.38 -1.49
CA GLU A 95 3.33 25.65 -1.01
C GLU A 95 3.35 25.65 0.53
N GLY A 96 4.11 26.58 1.13
CA GLY A 96 4.20 26.75 2.58
C GLY A 96 5.50 26.28 3.24
N ALA A 97 6.49 25.77 2.51
CA ALA A 97 7.84 25.56 3.06
C ALA A 97 8.61 26.90 3.07
N THR A 98 8.57 27.61 4.20
CA THR A 98 9.49 28.73 4.46
C THR A 98 10.89 28.19 4.75
N ILE A 99 11.86 28.65 3.95
CA ILE A 99 13.30 28.39 4.11
C ILE A 99 13.81 29.06 5.40
#